data_AF-A0A5J6RG01-F1
#
_entry.id   AF-A0A5J6RG01-F1
#
_cell.length_a   1.000
_cell.length_b   1.000
_cell.length_c   1.000
_cell.angle_alpha   90.00
_cell.angle_beta   90.00
_cell.angle_gamma   90.00
#
_symmetry.space_group_name_H-M   'P 1'
#
loop_
_entity.id
_entity.type
_entity.pdbx_description
1 polymer ?
#
loop_
_entity_poly.entity_id
_entity_poly.type
_entity_poly.pdbx_seq_one_letter_code
_entity_poly.pdbx_strand_id
1 'polypeptide(L)'
;MKSILKITAISAILSLTLTSLSAEDFSKLDVKKECDVKANGVEKLLETAEKYNKLAIENKVEFMRLGMKTSQYIDASKEALKNGAKEIAIVDNKAKPTGEMVSLEFAAWRSCSFAISALTQMEDSKKNWKLASPSDGYKY
;
A
#
# COMPACT_ATOMS: atom_id res chain seq x y z
N MET A 1 52.93 8.51 18.67
CA MET A 1 51.53 8.33 19.12
C MET A 1 50.62 8.94 18.07
N LYS A 2 49.80 8.14 17.37
CA LYS A 2 48.90 8.62 16.31
C LYS A 2 47.48 8.23 16.69
N SER A 3 46.64 9.26 16.81
CA SER A 3 45.29 9.24 17.39
C SER A 3 44.35 8.28 16.67
N ILE A 4 43.63 7.46 17.44
CA ILE A 4 42.56 6.57 16.97
C ILE A 4 41.28 7.40 16.93
N LEU A 5 40.82 7.72 15.73
CA LEU A 5 39.51 8.34 15.49
C LEU A 5 38.41 7.35 15.90
N LYS A 6 37.73 7.64 17.00
CA LYS A 6 36.53 6.93 17.44
C LYS A 6 35.35 7.38 16.58
N ILE A 7 34.90 6.52 15.66
CA ILE A 7 33.66 6.73 14.90
C ILE A 7 32.51 6.27 15.79
N THR A 8 31.84 7.22 16.44
CA THR A 8 30.60 6.94 17.17
C THR A 8 29.47 6.86 16.15
N ALA A 9 29.11 5.65 15.73
CA ALA A 9 27.92 5.39 14.94
C ALA A 9 26.69 5.64 15.81
N ILE A 10 26.08 6.82 15.68
CA ILE A 10 24.77 7.11 16.27
C ILE A 10 23.74 6.39 15.39
N SER A 11 23.41 5.16 15.75
CA SER A 11 22.24 4.47 15.20
C SER A 11 21.01 5.12 15.84
N ALA A 12 20.45 6.13 15.17
CA ALA A 12 19.16 6.69 15.52
C ALA A 12 18.10 5.64 15.16
N ILE A 13 17.75 4.80 16.13
CA ILE A 13 16.59 3.91 16.03
C ILE A 13 15.36 4.82 16.04
N LEU A 14 14.84 5.11 14.85
CA LEU A 14 13.58 5.79 14.67
C LEU A 14 12.46 4.84 15.09
N SER A 15 12.16 4.83 16.39
CA SER A 15 11.02 4.11 16.96
C SER A 15 9.75 4.74 16.39
N LEU A 16 9.24 4.21 15.27
CA LEU A 16 7.88 4.50 14.83
C LEU A 16 6.94 4.00 15.93
N THR A 17 6.43 4.92 16.74
CA THR A 17 5.30 4.66 17.62
C THR A 17 4.11 4.33 16.73
N LEU A 18 3.80 3.04 16.64
CA LEU A 18 2.61 2.54 15.97
C LEU A 18 1.40 3.02 16.79
N THR A 19 0.90 4.21 16.50
CA THR A 19 -0.44 4.61 16.94
C THR A 19 -1.40 3.58 16.36
N SER A 20 -2.13 2.86 17.22
CA SER A 20 -3.11 1.87 16.80
C SER A 20 -4.21 2.61 16.03
N LEU A 21 -4.12 2.62 14.71
CA LEU A 21 -5.20 3.14 13.87
C LEU A 21 -6.42 2.24 14.07
N SER A 22 -7.54 2.86 14.44
CA SER A 22 -8.79 2.15 14.65
C SER A 22 -9.57 1.99 13.34
N ALA A 23 -10.52 1.06 13.34
CA ALA A 23 -11.49 0.86 12.26
C ALA A 23 -12.17 2.17 11.82
N GLU A 24 -12.48 3.07 12.76
CA GLU A 24 -13.15 4.33 12.48
C GLU A 24 -12.25 5.31 11.71
N ASP A 25 -10.93 5.22 11.91
CA ASP A 25 -9.94 6.07 11.25
C ASP A 25 -9.82 5.72 9.76
N PHE A 26 -9.99 4.46 9.38
CA PHE A 26 -9.93 4.06 7.97
C PHE A 26 -11.08 4.67 7.16
N SER A 27 -12.29 4.69 7.71
CA SER A 27 -13.48 5.19 7.00
C SER A 27 -13.43 6.68 6.63
N LYS A 28 -12.48 7.43 7.21
CA LYS A 28 -12.26 8.86 6.97
C LYS A 28 -11.15 9.13 5.95
N LEU A 29 -10.43 8.09 5.49
CA LEU A 29 -9.35 8.23 4.53
C LEU A 29 -9.90 8.51 3.13
N ASP A 30 -9.45 9.62 2.53
CA ASP A 30 -9.70 9.92 1.13
C ASP A 30 -8.60 9.30 0.27
N VAL A 31 -8.89 8.14 -0.32
CA VAL A 31 -7.95 7.40 -1.18
C VAL A 31 -7.35 8.27 -2.28
N LYS A 32 -8.15 9.15 -2.91
CA LYS A 32 -7.66 9.98 -4.02
C LYS A 32 -6.63 10.98 -3.53
N LYS A 33 -6.88 11.60 -2.39
CA LYS A 33 -5.98 12.58 -1.79
C LYS A 33 -4.72 11.92 -1.22
N GLU A 34 -4.87 10.82 -0.49
CA GLU A 34 -3.73 10.13 0.15
C GLU A 34 -2.80 9.50 -0.89
N CYS A 35 -3.36 9.01 -2.00
CA CYS A 35 -2.59 8.32 -3.04
C CYS A 35 -2.30 9.20 -4.27
N ASP A 36 -2.49 10.51 -4.22
CA ASP A 36 -2.14 11.39 -5.35
C ASP A 36 -0.62 11.41 -5.58
N VAL A 37 -0.17 10.78 -6.66
CA VAL A 37 1.26 10.68 -6.98
C VAL A 37 1.89 12.03 -7.31
N LYS A 38 1.14 12.98 -7.87
CA LYS A 38 1.66 14.31 -8.21
C LYS A 38 1.85 15.16 -6.96
N ALA A 39 0.94 15.03 -6.00
CA ALA A 39 1.00 15.78 -4.74
C ALA A 39 1.96 15.16 -3.71
N ASN A 40 2.04 13.83 -3.65
CA ASN A 40 2.74 13.12 -2.57
C ASN A 40 4.05 12.44 -3.01
N GLY A 41 4.25 12.19 -4.30
CA GLY A 41 5.43 11.48 -4.80
C GLY A 41 5.40 9.96 -4.55
N VAL A 42 6.33 9.24 -5.17
CA VAL A 42 6.39 7.77 -5.15
C VAL A 42 6.75 7.24 -3.76
N GLU A 43 7.77 7.82 -3.10
CA GLU A 43 8.24 7.38 -1.79
C GLU A 43 7.12 7.37 -0.76
N LYS A 44 6.42 8.50 -0.61
CA LYS A 44 5.34 8.65 0.38
C LYS A 44 4.16 7.72 0.10
N LEU A 45 3.84 7.48 -1.18
CA LEU A 45 2.82 6.52 -1.57
C LEU A 45 3.20 5.09 -1.15
N LEU A 46 4.47 4.70 -1.30
CA LEU A 46 4.93 3.37 -0.90
C LEU A 46 4.96 3.21 0.62
N GLU A 47 5.41 4.22 1.37
CA GLU A 47 5.33 4.23 2.84
C GLU A 47 3.88 4.09 3.34
N THR A 48 2.98 4.82 2.69
CA THR A 48 1.53 4.75 2.97
C THR A 48 0.98 3.36 2.65
N ALA A 49 1.34 2.82 1.48
CA ALA A 49 0.93 1.49 1.06
C ALA A 49 1.40 0.41 2.05
N GLU A 50 2.64 0.46 2.53
CA GLU A 50 3.16 -0.48 3.54
C GLU A 50 2.39 -0.43 4.84
N LYS A 51 2.19 0.77 5.37
CA LYS A 51 1.48 0.98 6.64
C LYS A 51 0.09 0.35 6.58
N TYR A 52 -0.68 0.65 5.54
CA TYR A 52 -2.06 0.18 5.43
C TYR A 52 -2.14 -1.26 4.93
N ASN A 53 -1.23 -1.73 4.07
CA ASN A 53 -1.28 -3.11 3.59
C ASN A 53 -0.92 -4.10 4.69
N LYS A 54 -0.03 -3.73 5.63
CA LYS A 54 0.22 -4.52 6.83
C LYS A 54 -1.09 -4.77 7.60
N LEU A 55 -1.87 -3.73 7.82
CA LEU A 55 -3.18 -3.82 8.48
C LEU A 55 -4.18 -4.64 7.63
N ALA A 56 -4.17 -4.46 6.31
CA ALA A 56 -5.03 -5.23 5.41
C ALA A 56 -4.71 -6.73 5.45
N ILE A 57 -3.43 -7.10 5.53
CA ILE A 57 -2.97 -8.49 5.69
C ILE A 57 -3.42 -9.04 7.06
N GLU A 58 -3.20 -8.30 8.14
CA GLU A 58 -3.64 -8.68 9.50
C GLU A 58 -5.16 -8.93 9.56
N ASN A 59 -5.94 -8.12 8.83
CA ASN A 59 -7.39 -8.26 8.71
C ASN A 59 -7.84 -9.23 7.60
N LYS A 60 -6.91 -9.87 6.89
CA LYS A 60 -7.17 -10.83 5.79
C LYS A 60 -7.97 -10.26 4.61
N VAL A 61 -7.82 -8.97 4.35
CA VAL A 61 -8.51 -8.25 3.26
C VAL A 61 -7.54 -7.69 2.22
N GLU A 62 -6.29 -8.18 2.19
CA GLU A 62 -5.31 -7.76 1.17
C GLU A 62 -5.87 -7.91 -0.25
N PHE A 63 -5.77 -6.83 -1.02
CA PHE A 63 -6.23 -6.82 -2.40
C PHE A 63 -5.30 -7.61 -3.33
N MET A 64 -5.92 -8.29 -4.28
CA MET A 64 -5.27 -8.96 -5.38
C MET A 64 -5.99 -8.62 -6.68
N ARG A 65 -5.26 -8.08 -7.64
CA ARG A 65 -5.81 -7.69 -8.95
C ARG A 65 -4.84 -8.12 -10.05
N LEU A 66 -5.38 -8.74 -11.10
CA LEU A 66 -4.60 -9.37 -12.17
C LEU A 66 -3.65 -10.46 -11.64
N GLY A 67 -4.02 -11.13 -10.56
CA GLY A 67 -3.18 -12.14 -9.90
C GLY A 67 -2.09 -11.56 -8.99
N MET A 68 -1.81 -10.27 -9.06
CA MET A 68 -0.78 -9.62 -8.25
C MET A 68 -1.38 -9.04 -6.95
N LYS A 69 -0.81 -9.42 -5.81
CA LYS A 69 -1.16 -8.89 -4.49
C LYS A 69 -0.58 -7.50 -4.28
N THR A 70 -1.19 -6.70 -3.39
CA THR A 70 -0.67 -5.38 -3.00
C THR A 70 0.77 -5.47 -2.47
N SER A 71 1.11 -6.47 -1.65
CA SER A 71 2.49 -6.72 -1.20
C SER A 71 3.49 -6.87 -2.35
N GLN A 72 3.13 -7.62 -3.39
CA GLN A 72 3.98 -7.80 -4.57
C GLN A 72 4.18 -6.47 -5.32
N TYR A 73 3.15 -5.61 -5.40
CA TYR A 73 3.30 -4.28 -5.99
C TYR A 73 4.25 -3.38 -5.17
N ILE A 74 4.13 -3.42 -3.84
CA ILE A 74 4.99 -2.64 -2.94
C ILE A 74 6.44 -3.08 -3.11
N ASP A 75 6.71 -4.38 -3.03
CA ASP A 75 8.07 -4.93 -3.11
C ASP A 75 8.74 -4.60 -4.45
N ALA A 76 8.04 -4.84 -5.56
CA ALA A 76 8.54 -4.53 -6.90
C ALA A 76 8.78 -3.03 -7.09
N SER A 77 7.88 -2.17 -6.56
CA SER A 77 8.03 -0.72 -6.67
C SER A 77 9.21 -0.20 -5.85
N LYS A 78 9.43 -0.73 -4.65
CA LYS A 78 10.61 -0.40 -3.83
C LYS A 78 11.90 -0.80 -4.51
N GLU A 79 11.93 -2.00 -5.10
CA GLU A 79 13.10 -2.48 -5.82
C GLU A 79 13.40 -1.60 -7.04
N ALA A 80 12.37 -1.27 -7.83
CA ALA A 80 12.52 -0.36 -8.96
C ALA A 80 12.99 1.03 -8.52
N LEU A 81 12.40 1.60 -7.47
CA LEU A 81 12.83 2.89 -6.91
C LEU A 81 14.30 2.85 -6.47
N LYS A 82 14.70 1.82 -5.73
CA LYS A 82 16.08 1.62 -5.27
C LYS A 82 17.07 1.53 -6.44
N ASN A 83 16.66 0.88 -7.53
CA ASN A 83 17.49 0.66 -8.71
C ASN A 83 17.40 1.79 -9.75
N GLY A 84 16.59 2.83 -9.50
CA GLY A 84 16.35 3.91 -10.46
C GLY A 84 15.56 3.49 -11.70
N ALA A 85 14.85 2.36 -11.66
CA ALA A 85 14.00 1.90 -12.74
C ALA A 85 12.70 2.70 -12.80
N LYS A 86 12.22 2.95 -14.03
CA LYS A 86 10.99 3.71 -14.27
C LYS A 86 9.74 2.84 -14.36
N GLU A 87 9.92 1.53 -14.44
CA GLU A 87 8.85 0.56 -14.68
C GLU A 87 9.06 -0.68 -13.83
N ILE A 88 7.95 -1.39 -13.56
CA ILE A 88 7.93 -2.70 -12.91
C ILE A 88 7.21 -3.72 -13.79
N ALA A 89 7.61 -4.98 -13.66
CA ALA A 89 6.89 -6.08 -14.27
C ALA A 89 5.65 -6.45 -13.44
N ILE A 90 4.52 -6.64 -14.11
CA ILE A 90 3.35 -7.28 -13.50
C ILE A 90 3.60 -8.78 -13.43
N VAL A 91 3.39 -9.34 -12.25
CA VAL A 91 3.56 -10.78 -12.01
C VAL A 91 2.23 -11.42 -11.60
N ASP A 92 2.09 -12.71 -11.83
CA ASP A 92 0.98 -13.48 -11.31
C ASP A 92 1.12 -13.74 -9.79
N ASN A 93 0.16 -14.49 -9.24
CA ASN A 93 0.14 -14.85 -7.82
C ASN A 93 1.29 -15.79 -7.41
N LYS A 94 2.00 -16.38 -8.37
CA LYS A 94 3.20 -17.20 -8.20
C LYS A 94 4.47 -16.42 -8.49
N ALA A 95 4.39 -15.09 -8.58
CA ALA A 95 5.47 -14.18 -8.92
C ALA A 95 6.08 -14.43 -10.31
N LYS A 96 5.34 -15.03 -11.25
CA LYS A 96 5.78 -15.21 -12.63
C LYS A 96 5.46 -13.97 -13.46
N PRO A 97 6.40 -13.44 -14.25
CA PRO A 97 6.13 -12.31 -15.14
C PRO A 97 5.00 -12.62 -16.12
N THR A 98 4.11 -11.66 -16.28
CA THR A 98 3.01 -11.71 -17.27
C THR A 98 3.44 -11.19 -18.64
N GLY A 99 4.60 -10.53 -18.72
CA GLY A 99 5.07 -9.81 -19.90
C GLY A 99 4.58 -8.36 -19.95
N GLU A 100 3.67 -7.95 -19.07
CA GLU A 100 3.22 -6.57 -18.94
C GLU A 100 4.15 -5.77 -18.02
N MET A 101 4.45 -4.54 -18.44
CA MET A 101 5.22 -3.56 -17.67
C MET A 101 4.33 -2.35 -17.36
N VAL A 102 4.50 -1.76 -16.19
CA VAL A 102 3.79 -0.54 -15.80
C VAL A 102 4.75 0.46 -15.18
N SER A 103 4.44 1.75 -15.25
CA SER A 103 5.29 2.77 -14.64
C SER A 103 5.36 2.61 -13.12
N LEU A 104 6.50 3.00 -12.54
CA LEU A 104 6.72 3.03 -11.10
C LEU A 104 5.68 3.91 -10.39
N GLU A 105 5.36 5.08 -10.96
CA GLU A 105 4.33 5.98 -10.44
C GLU A 105 2.96 5.31 -10.35
N PHE A 106 2.58 4.57 -11.39
CA PHE A 106 1.32 3.85 -11.42
C PHE A 106 1.30 2.70 -10.41
N ALA A 107 2.40 1.96 -10.31
CA ALA A 107 2.54 0.88 -9.34
C ALA A 107 2.46 1.39 -7.90
N ALA A 108 3.10 2.52 -7.60
CA ALA A 108 3.02 3.17 -6.29
C ALA A 108 1.60 3.67 -5.99
N TRP A 109 0.97 4.36 -6.94
CA TRP A 109 -0.43 4.81 -6.83
C TRP A 109 -1.38 3.64 -6.56
N ARG A 110 -1.22 2.55 -7.31
CA ARG A 110 -2.02 1.34 -7.17
C ARG A 110 -1.81 0.67 -5.83
N SER A 111 -0.55 0.56 -5.39
CA SER A 111 -0.19 -0.01 -4.08
C SER A 111 -0.88 0.74 -2.95
N CYS A 112 -0.76 2.07 -2.95
CA CYS A 112 -1.40 2.94 -1.95
C CYS A 112 -2.92 2.80 -2.01
N SER A 113 -3.49 2.89 -3.22
CA SER A 113 -4.94 2.86 -3.42
C SER A 113 -5.53 1.54 -2.93
N PHE A 114 -4.90 0.41 -3.25
CA PHE A 114 -5.35 -0.91 -2.83
C PHE A 114 -5.22 -1.13 -1.33
N ALA A 115 -4.12 -0.68 -0.72
CA ALA A 115 -3.91 -0.81 0.71
C ALA A 115 -5.00 -0.09 1.54
N ILE A 116 -5.33 1.16 1.18
CA ILE A 116 -6.38 1.94 1.85
C ILE A 116 -7.77 1.42 1.48
N SER A 117 -7.99 1.09 0.20
CA SER A 117 -9.28 0.59 -0.29
C SER A 117 -9.71 -0.71 0.38
N ALA A 118 -8.76 -1.61 0.65
CA ALA A 118 -9.01 -2.86 1.35
C ALA A 118 -9.64 -2.63 2.74
N LEU A 119 -9.08 -1.70 3.51
CA LEU A 119 -9.54 -1.39 4.86
C LEU A 119 -10.84 -0.58 4.86
N THR A 120 -10.95 0.42 3.98
CA THR A 120 -12.17 1.22 3.86
C THR A 120 -13.36 0.36 3.43
N GLN A 121 -13.19 -0.53 2.45
CA GLN A 121 -14.26 -1.43 2.01
C GLN A 121 -14.60 -2.48 3.07
N MET A 122 -13.62 -2.98 3.81
CA MET A 122 -13.89 -3.85 4.96
C MET A 122 -14.82 -3.17 5.96
N GLU A 123 -14.55 -1.91 6.33
CA GLU A 123 -15.38 -1.18 7.29
C GLU A 123 -16.74 -0.78 6.73
N ASP A 124 -16.79 -0.35 5.47
CA ASP A 124 -18.03 -0.01 4.80
C ASP A 124 -18.96 -1.23 4.67
N SER A 125 -18.40 -2.41 4.35
CA SER A 125 -19.17 -3.64 4.22
C SER A 125 -19.90 -4.03 5.51
N LYS A 126 -19.34 -3.76 6.69
CA LYS A 126 -20.01 -4.03 7.97
C LYS A 126 -21.30 -3.23 8.14
N LYS A 127 -21.37 -2.04 7.54
CA LYS A 127 -22.51 -1.11 7.67
C LYS A 127 -23.49 -1.24 6.50
N ASN A 128 -22.95 -1.36 5.29
CA ASN A 128 -23.69 -1.18 4.04
C ASN A 128 -23.87 -2.46 3.21
N TRP A 129 -23.53 -3.64 3.72
CA TRP A 129 -23.72 -4.91 2.99
C TRP A 129 -25.13 -5.13 2.44
N LYS A 130 -26.16 -4.62 3.13
CA LYS A 130 -27.57 -4.73 2.69
C LYS A 130 -27.84 -3.99 1.38
N LEU A 131 -27.09 -2.93 1.09
CA LEU A 131 -27.16 -2.20 -0.19
C LEU A 131 -26.40 -2.93 -1.31
N ALA A 132 -25.50 -3.87 -0.98
CA ALA A 132 -24.81 -4.68 -1.97
C ALA A 132 -25.55 -5.98 -2.33
N SER A 133 -26.57 -6.37 -1.53
CA SER A 133 -27.41 -7.53 -1.80
C SER A 133 -28.59 -7.14 -2.71
N PRO A 134 -28.81 -7.80 -3.86
CA PRO A 134 -29.93 -7.51 -4.76
C PRO A 134 -31.32 -7.83 -4.18
N SER A 135 -31.41 -8.34 -2.95
CA SER A 135 -32.66 -8.72 -2.32
C SER A 135 -33.43 -7.50 -1.80
N ASP A 136 -34.53 -7.18 -2.48
CA ASP A 136 -35.72 -6.40 -2.06
C ASP A 136 -35.56 -4.97 -1.50
N GLY A 137 -34.44 -4.29 -1.80
CA GLY A 137 -34.24 -2.89 -1.39
C GLY A 137 -34.18 -1.85 -2.52
N TYR A 138 -33.73 -2.23 -3.72
CA TYR A 138 -33.60 -1.30 -4.84
C TYR A 138 -34.91 -1.25 -5.62
N LYS A 139 -35.68 -0.17 -5.44
CA LYS A 139 -36.63 0.27 -6.45
C LYS A 139 -35.83 1.07 -7.49
N TYR A 140 -35.59 0.47 -8.65
CA TYR A 140 -35.12 1.19 -9.85
C TYR A 140 -36.20 2.16 -10.33
#